data_AF-A0A1V3GD17-F1
#
_entry.id   AF-A0A1V3GD17-F1
#
_cell.length_a   1.000
_cell.length_b   1.000
_cell.length_c   1.000
_cell.angle_alpha   90.00
_cell.angle_beta   90.00
_cell.angle_gamma   90.00
#
_symmetry.space_group_name_H-M   'P 1'
#
loop_
_entity.id
_entity.type
_entity.pdbx_description
1 polymer ?
#
loop_
_entity_poly.entity_id
_entity_poly.type
_entity_poly.pdbx_seq_one_letter_code
_entity_poly.pdbx_strand_id
1 'polypeptide(L)'
;MNRLTYKSLKAEVNPPNYVFDIKKFEVYFSLICSLVLTLLLLVVTIKSNTYEIIKLLDVTRNILLNTVFGLLGMLGFIVSGLAIITGTINNKITQKLIENDKYKSLLSIFFSFAFIGKFIGILIVALIMVYFLGSMPLSFNICIFLGLSFVLSFSLFFSIFFAVSLLITCINIFQINFNYSAEDRVSIIESQEEIDIRFNDARIDTLTSILINKANLTKEEFTDELIKNINNDCPEEYKKKVIKKAKKYYHFE
;
A
#
# COMPACT_ATOMS: atom_id res chain seq x y z
N MET A 1 22.19 -5.91 -19.26
CA MET A 1 20.90 -6.09 -18.55
C MET A 1 21.13 -7.10 -17.44
N ASN A 2 21.60 -6.66 -16.27
CA ASN A 2 21.91 -7.56 -15.15
C ASN A 2 20.60 -8.15 -14.61
N ARG A 3 20.48 -9.48 -14.59
CA ARG A 3 19.39 -10.19 -13.92
C ARG A 3 19.49 -9.89 -12.41
N LEU A 4 18.72 -8.91 -11.94
CA LEU A 4 18.49 -8.71 -10.51
C LEU A 4 17.90 -10.01 -9.96
N THR A 5 18.71 -10.75 -9.23
CA THR A 5 18.35 -12.08 -8.71
C THR A 5 17.83 -11.88 -7.29
N TYR A 6 16.82 -12.65 -6.86
CA TYR A 6 16.23 -12.53 -5.50
C TYR A 6 17.27 -12.42 -4.38
N LYS A 7 18.41 -13.11 -4.50
CA LYS A 7 19.55 -13.03 -3.57
C LYS A 7 20.22 -11.65 -3.53
N SER A 8 20.40 -10.98 -4.66
CA SER A 8 21.05 -9.65 -4.71
C SER A 8 20.16 -8.57 -4.11
N LEU A 9 18.85 -8.61 -4.40
CA LEU A 9 17.85 -7.70 -3.82
C LEU A 9 17.67 -7.90 -2.31
N LYS A 10 17.76 -9.15 -1.82
CA LYS A 10 17.68 -9.46 -0.38
C LYS A 10 18.90 -8.93 0.40
N ALA A 11 20.09 -8.96 -0.21
CA ALA A 11 21.31 -8.47 0.43
C ALA A 11 21.31 -6.93 0.58
N GLU A 12 20.66 -6.23 -0.35
CA GLU A 12 20.64 -4.76 -0.39
C GLU A 12 19.62 -4.12 0.58
N VAL A 13 18.57 -4.87 0.95
CA VAL A 13 17.46 -4.38 1.80
C VAL A 13 17.68 -4.69 3.29
N ASN A 14 18.67 -5.51 3.65
CA ASN A 14 18.95 -5.98 5.01
C ASN A 14 17.66 -6.31 5.79
N PRO A 15 16.97 -7.42 5.46
CA PRO A 15 15.63 -7.69 5.95
C PRO A 15 15.66 -7.72 7.49
N PRO A 16 14.85 -6.90 8.18
CA PRO A 16 14.87 -6.85 9.64
C PRO A 16 14.50 -8.24 10.18
N ASN A 17 15.11 -8.64 11.30
CA ASN A 17 14.80 -9.90 11.97
C ASN A 17 13.39 -9.87 12.57
N TYR A 18 12.38 -10.13 11.73
CA TYR A 18 10.96 -10.03 12.09
C TYR A 18 10.53 -10.90 13.28
N VAL A 19 11.28 -11.97 13.58
CA VAL A 19 10.97 -12.96 14.62
C VAL A 19 11.49 -12.55 16.01
N PHE A 20 12.59 -11.80 16.08
CA PHE A 20 13.27 -11.48 17.34
C PHE A 20 13.23 -10.00 17.71
N ASP A 21 12.47 -9.19 16.98
CA ASP A 21 12.33 -7.76 17.27
C ASP A 21 11.22 -7.54 18.31
N ILE A 22 11.57 -7.74 19.59
CA ILE A 22 10.66 -7.74 20.76
C ILE A 22 9.98 -6.36 20.96
N LYS A 23 10.42 -5.32 20.23
CA LYS A 23 9.81 -3.98 20.24
C LYS A 23 8.59 -3.86 19.32
N LYS A 24 8.35 -4.84 18.45
CA LYS A 24 7.22 -4.85 17.54
C LYS A 24 5.94 -5.28 18.26
N PHE A 25 4.88 -4.50 18.07
CA PHE A 25 3.58 -4.68 18.73
C PHE A 25 3.04 -6.11 18.57
N GLU A 26 3.26 -6.71 17.40
CA GLU A 26 2.81 -8.05 17.05
C GLU A 26 3.45 -9.13 17.92
N VAL A 27 4.74 -9.00 18.24
CA VAL A 27 5.51 -9.97 19.04
C VAL A 27 5.13 -9.86 20.52
N TYR A 28 4.94 -8.64 21.01
CA TYR A 28 4.56 -8.42 22.41
C TYR A 28 3.15 -8.95 22.70
N PHE A 29 2.18 -8.63 21.83
CA PHE A 29 0.80 -9.06 22.04
C PHE A 29 0.62 -10.56 21.80
N SER A 30 1.33 -11.15 20.83
CA SER A 30 1.29 -12.60 20.63
C SER A 30 1.84 -13.38 21.82
N LEU A 31 2.90 -12.86 22.47
CA LEU A 31 3.48 -13.47 23.66
C LEU A 31 2.51 -13.42 24.85
N ILE A 32 1.82 -12.29 25.07
CA ILE A 32 0.82 -12.19 26.12
C ILE A 32 -0.32 -13.19 25.88
N CYS A 33 -0.87 -13.24 24.66
CA CYS A 33 -1.95 -14.17 24.33
C CYS A 33 -1.53 -15.64 24.46
N SER A 34 -0.32 -16.01 24.04
CA SER A 34 0.18 -17.37 24.17
C SER A 34 0.40 -17.77 25.63
N LEU A 35 0.90 -16.84 26.46
CA LEU A 35 1.12 -17.07 27.89
C LEU A 35 -0.22 -17.27 28.62
N VAL A 36 -1.22 -16.43 28.34
CA VAL A 36 -2.58 -16.57 28.91
C VAL A 36 -3.20 -17.91 28.52
N LEU A 37 -3.11 -18.30 27.24
CA LEU A 37 -3.67 -19.57 26.76
C LEU A 37 -2.95 -20.78 27.38
N THR A 38 -1.63 -20.70 27.52
CA THR A 38 -0.83 -21.76 28.14
C THR A 38 -1.10 -21.88 29.64
N LEU A 39 -1.31 -20.75 30.34
CA LEU A 39 -1.68 -20.74 31.75
C LEU A 39 -3.08 -21.36 31.96
N LEU A 40 -4.03 -21.08 31.07
CA LEU A 40 -5.35 -21.71 31.10
C LEU A 40 -5.23 -23.25 30.93
N LEU A 41 -4.44 -23.70 29.94
CA LEU A 41 -4.19 -25.13 29.72
C LEU A 41 -3.51 -25.80 30.92
N LEU A 42 -2.56 -25.12 31.58
CA LEU A 42 -1.90 -25.62 32.77
C LEU A 42 -2.88 -25.80 33.95
N VAL A 43 -3.76 -24.82 34.19
CA VAL A 43 -4.79 -24.91 35.25
C VAL A 43 -5.74 -26.08 35.00
N VAL A 44 -6.17 -26.27 33.74
CA VAL A 44 -7.05 -27.39 33.36
C VAL A 44 -6.32 -28.72 33.55
N THR A 45 -5.07 -28.82 33.12
CA THR A 45 -4.29 -30.07 33.20
C THR A 45 -4.01 -30.51 34.63
N ILE A 46 -3.77 -29.58 35.56
CA ILE A 46 -3.53 -29.89 36.98
C ILE A 46 -4.81 -30.36 37.69
N LYS A 47 -5.98 -29.82 37.30
CA LYS A 47 -7.26 -30.17 37.93
C LYS A 47 -7.92 -31.42 37.36
N SER A 48 -7.49 -31.89 36.19
CA SER A 48 -8.13 -32.99 35.48
C SER A 48 -7.61 -34.37 35.85
N ASN A 49 -8.53 -35.32 36.00
CA ASN A 49 -8.21 -36.75 36.14
C ASN A 49 -7.86 -37.40 34.78
N THR A 50 -7.29 -38.60 34.81
CA THR A 50 -6.80 -39.31 33.60
C THR A 50 -7.84 -39.47 32.48
N TYR A 51 -9.12 -39.69 32.83
CA TYR A 51 -10.22 -39.75 31.85
C TYR A 51 -10.49 -38.39 31.18
N GLU A 52 -10.38 -37.30 31.93
CA GLU A 52 -10.55 -35.94 31.41
C GLU A 52 -9.39 -35.51 30.52
N ILE A 53 -8.18 -36.05 30.74
CA ILE A 53 -7.01 -35.81 29.89
C ILE A 53 -7.24 -36.37 28.47
N ILE A 54 -7.86 -37.54 28.33
CA ILE A 54 -8.19 -38.12 27.02
C ILE A 54 -9.20 -37.20 26.29
N LYS A 55 -10.23 -36.73 26.99
CA LYS A 55 -11.21 -35.79 26.44
C LYS A 55 -10.58 -34.45 26.05
N LEU A 56 -9.64 -33.95 26.86
CA LEU A 56 -8.87 -32.73 26.56
C LEU A 56 -8.03 -32.90 25.29
N LEU A 57 -7.45 -34.09 25.07
CA LEU A 57 -6.68 -34.40 23.88
C LEU A 57 -7.54 -34.33 22.61
N ASP A 58 -8.75 -34.89 22.65
CA ASP A 58 -9.68 -34.87 21.51
C ASP A 58 -10.19 -33.45 21.22
N VAL A 59 -10.50 -32.67 22.25
CA VAL A 59 -10.84 -31.24 22.08
C VAL A 59 -9.68 -30.47 21.46
N THR A 60 -8.45 -30.72 21.93
CA THR A 60 -7.24 -30.07 21.40
C THR A 60 -7.02 -30.42 19.93
N ARG A 61 -7.25 -31.68 19.53
CA ARG A 61 -7.12 -32.13 18.13
C ARG A 61 -8.12 -31.43 17.21
N ASN A 62 -9.36 -31.26 17.67
CA ASN A 62 -10.38 -30.50 16.94
C ASN A 62 -9.98 -29.02 16.79
N ILE A 63 -9.46 -28.39 17.84
CA ILE A 63 -8.95 -27.01 17.78
C ILE A 63 -7.78 -26.90 16.80
N LEU A 64 -6.87 -27.87 16.81
CA LEU A 64 -5.72 -27.91 15.91
C LEU A 64 -6.16 -27.98 14.44
N LEU A 65 -7.11 -28.86 14.12
CA LEU A 65 -7.63 -29.03 12.77
C LEU A 65 -8.38 -27.78 12.28
N ASN A 66 -9.22 -27.19 13.14
CA ASN A 66 -9.89 -25.92 12.85
C ASN A 66 -8.90 -24.76 12.63
N THR A 67 -7.82 -24.75 13.41
CA THR A 67 -6.73 -23.78 13.25
C THR A 67 -6.05 -23.92 11.89
N VAL A 68 -5.82 -25.14 11.41
CA VAL A 68 -5.24 -25.38 10.08
C VAL A 68 -6.13 -24.77 8.99
N PHE A 69 -7.45 -24.96 9.05
CA PHE A 69 -8.37 -24.32 8.10
C PHE A 69 -8.33 -22.79 8.19
N GLY A 70 -8.26 -22.24 9.40
CA GLY A 70 -8.09 -20.79 9.60
C GLY A 70 -6.79 -20.26 8.99
N LEU A 71 -5.67 -20.97 9.15
CA LEU A 71 -4.37 -20.60 8.58
C LEU A 71 -4.34 -20.73 7.05
N LEU A 72 -5.04 -21.70 6.47
CA LEU A 72 -5.23 -21.78 5.01
C LEU A 72 -6.00 -20.56 4.48
N GLY A 73 -7.06 -20.15 5.19
CA GLY A 73 -7.78 -18.91 4.88
C GLY A 73 -6.87 -17.67 4.96
N MET A 74 -6.04 -17.58 6.00
CA MET A 74 -5.07 -16.50 6.18
C MET A 74 -4.00 -16.49 5.07
N LEU A 75 -3.54 -17.66 4.63
CA LEU A 75 -2.63 -17.76 3.49
C LEU A 75 -3.26 -17.19 2.22
N GLY A 76 -4.54 -17.51 1.96
CA GLY A 76 -5.31 -16.95 0.85
C GLY A 76 -5.47 -15.43 0.94
N PHE A 77 -5.69 -14.90 2.16
CA PHE A 77 -5.72 -13.46 2.41
C PHE A 77 -4.37 -12.79 2.08
N ILE A 78 -3.25 -13.37 2.49
CA ILE A 78 -1.90 -12.83 2.22
C ILE A 78 -1.59 -12.83 0.72
N VAL A 79 -1.94 -13.91 0.00
CA VAL A 79 -1.76 -13.97 -1.46
C VAL A 79 -2.62 -12.91 -2.16
N SER A 80 -3.87 -12.74 -1.73
CA SER A 80 -4.76 -11.70 -2.25
C SER A 80 -4.22 -10.28 -1.96
N GLY A 81 -3.73 -10.03 -0.75
CA GLY A 81 -3.12 -8.76 -0.37
C GLY A 81 -1.90 -8.42 -1.22
N LEU A 82 -1.05 -9.40 -1.48
CA LEU A 82 0.10 -9.24 -2.38
C LEU A 82 -0.34 -8.92 -3.82
N ALA A 83 -1.39 -9.57 -4.31
CA ALA A 83 -1.97 -9.30 -5.63
C ALA A 83 -2.54 -7.88 -5.72
N ILE A 84 -3.21 -7.39 -4.68
CA ILE A 84 -3.73 -6.01 -4.62
C ILE A 84 -2.59 -5.01 -4.66
N ILE A 85 -1.53 -5.19 -3.86
CA ILE A 85 -0.35 -4.31 -3.89
C ILE A 85 0.27 -4.31 -5.29
N THR A 86 0.48 -5.49 -5.87
CA THR A 86 1.09 -5.62 -7.20
C THR A 86 0.23 -4.98 -8.29
N GLY A 87 -1.10 -5.15 -8.22
CA GLY A 87 -2.03 -4.60 -9.20
C GLY A 87 -2.28 -3.09 -9.04
N THR A 88 -2.13 -2.56 -7.83
CA THR A 88 -2.29 -1.11 -7.58
C THR A 88 -1.05 -0.32 -7.98
N ILE A 89 0.13 -0.90 -7.88
CA ILE A 89 1.38 -0.20 -8.22
C ILE A 89 1.58 -0.19 -9.75
N ASN A 90 1.36 0.97 -10.36
CA ASN A 90 1.62 1.20 -11.78
C ASN A 90 3.11 1.53 -12.03
N ASN A 91 3.63 1.26 -13.24
CA ASN A 91 5.02 1.54 -13.63
C ASN A 91 5.45 2.99 -13.39
N LYS A 92 4.53 3.94 -13.56
CA LYS A 92 4.77 5.37 -13.28
C LYS A 92 5.10 5.64 -11.81
N ILE A 93 4.45 4.94 -10.89
CA ILE A 93 4.64 5.08 -9.45
C ILE A 93 5.95 4.41 -9.04
N THR A 94 6.27 3.26 -9.64
CA THR A 94 7.56 2.61 -9.47
C THR A 94 8.72 3.53 -9.88
N GLN A 95 8.59 4.24 -11.00
CA GLN A 95 9.59 5.22 -11.45
C GLN A 95 9.74 6.38 -10.46
N LYS A 96 8.63 6.99 -10.02
CA LYS A 96 8.66 8.04 -8.98
C LYS A 96 9.22 7.56 -7.64
N LEU A 97 8.98 6.30 -7.26
CA LEU A 97 9.53 5.71 -6.03
C LEU A 97 11.04 5.44 -6.15
N ILE A 98 11.54 5.14 -7.35
CA ILE A 98 12.98 5.02 -7.63
C ILE A 98 13.63 6.40 -7.56
N GLU A 99 13.02 7.43 -8.16
CA GLU A 99 13.51 8.81 -8.13
C GLU A 99 13.56 9.39 -6.70
N ASN A 100 12.68 8.94 -5.81
CA ASN A 100 12.62 9.37 -4.41
C ASN A 100 13.36 8.44 -3.42
N ASP A 101 14.17 7.48 -3.88
CA ASP A 101 14.87 6.48 -3.04
C ASP A 101 13.96 5.62 -2.12
N LYS A 102 12.63 5.65 -2.35
CA LYS A 102 11.63 4.91 -1.57
C LYS A 102 11.36 3.51 -2.12
N TYR A 103 11.96 3.14 -3.25
CA TYR A 103 11.85 1.81 -3.84
C TYR A 103 12.24 0.68 -2.87
N LYS A 104 13.24 0.90 -2.01
CA LYS A 104 13.64 -0.07 -0.98
C LYS A 104 12.53 -0.33 0.04
N SER A 105 11.77 0.70 0.42
CA SER A 105 10.63 0.57 1.34
C SER A 105 9.52 -0.26 0.73
N LEU A 106 9.21 -0.03 -0.54
CA LEU A 106 8.21 -0.81 -1.27
C LEU A 106 8.63 -2.28 -1.33
N LEU A 107 9.88 -2.55 -1.72
CA LEU A 107 10.41 -3.90 -1.83
C LEU A 107 10.44 -4.63 -0.47
N SER A 108 10.73 -3.92 0.62
CA SER A 108 10.65 -4.47 1.99
C SER A 108 9.26 -5.00 2.34
N ILE A 109 8.19 -4.37 1.81
CA ILE A 109 6.81 -4.82 2.02
C ILE A 109 6.57 -6.13 1.26
N PHE A 110 7.00 -6.23 0.00
CA PHE A 110 6.95 -7.49 -0.76
C PHE A 110 7.71 -8.63 -0.05
N PHE A 111 8.87 -8.33 0.51
CA PHE A 111 9.62 -9.30 1.32
C PHE A 111 8.87 -9.71 2.60
N SER A 112 8.15 -8.79 3.23
CA SER A 112 7.32 -9.07 4.41
C SER A 112 6.17 -10.01 4.08
N PHE A 113 5.48 -9.81 2.95
CA PHE A 113 4.45 -10.73 2.44
C PHE A 113 5.00 -12.13 2.15
N ALA A 114 6.14 -12.21 1.48
CA ALA A 114 6.79 -13.49 1.18
C ALA A 114 7.27 -14.21 2.45
N PHE A 115 7.74 -13.46 3.45
CA PHE A 115 8.16 -14.01 4.73
C PHE A 115 6.99 -14.63 5.49
N ILE A 116 5.89 -13.88 5.70
CA ILE A 116 4.75 -14.39 6.45
C ILE A 116 4.06 -15.56 5.73
N GLY A 117 3.98 -15.53 4.40
CA GLY A 117 3.38 -16.61 3.63
C GLY A 117 4.17 -17.92 3.80
N LYS A 118 5.51 -17.83 3.78
CA LYS A 118 6.38 -18.99 4.08
C LYS A 118 6.24 -19.45 5.53
N PHE A 119 6.18 -18.51 6.47
CA PHE A 119 6.02 -18.82 7.88
C PHE A 119 4.72 -19.58 8.17
N ILE A 120 3.59 -19.09 7.64
CA ILE A 120 2.28 -19.77 7.75
C ILE A 120 2.30 -21.12 7.05
N GLY A 121 2.91 -21.23 5.86
CA GLY A 121 3.05 -22.50 5.17
C GLY A 121 3.78 -23.55 6.01
N ILE A 122 4.90 -23.18 6.64
CA ILE A 122 5.64 -24.06 7.57
C ILE A 122 4.79 -24.38 8.80
N LEU A 123 4.07 -23.40 9.35
CA LEU A 123 3.20 -23.58 10.52
C LEU A 123 2.06 -24.57 10.25
N ILE A 124 1.44 -24.52 9.07
CA ILE A 124 0.41 -25.48 8.65
C ILE A 124 0.98 -26.90 8.65
N VAL A 125 2.15 -27.11 8.04
CA VAL A 125 2.81 -28.43 8.01
C VAL A 125 3.12 -28.90 9.44
N ALA A 126 3.64 -28.00 10.29
CA ALA A 126 3.93 -28.31 11.69
C ALA A 126 2.66 -28.72 12.47
N LEU A 127 1.54 -28.01 12.30
CA LEU A 127 0.27 -28.33 12.97
C LEU A 127 -0.30 -29.68 12.50
N ILE A 128 -0.20 -29.99 11.21
CA ILE A 128 -0.61 -31.30 10.67
C ILE A 128 0.25 -32.42 11.27
N MET A 129 1.57 -32.22 11.37
CA MET A 129 2.46 -33.20 12.00
C MET A 129 2.10 -33.44 13.47
N VAL A 130 1.80 -32.37 14.22
CA VAL A 130 1.39 -32.46 15.63
C VAL A 130 0.04 -33.16 15.78
N TYR A 131 -0.89 -32.95 14.84
CA TYR A 131 -2.17 -33.67 14.80
C TYR A 131 -1.96 -35.19 14.66
N PHE A 132 -1.08 -35.63 13.76
CA PHE A 132 -0.75 -37.06 13.61
C PHE A 132 -0.02 -37.62 14.83
N LEU A 133 0.93 -36.88 15.41
CA LEU A 133 1.63 -37.29 16.63
C LEU A 133 0.67 -37.47 17.81
N GLY A 134 -0.29 -36.55 17.98
CA GLY A 134 -1.34 -36.67 19.00
C GLY A 134 -2.35 -37.79 18.74
N SER A 135 -2.28 -38.44 17.58
CA SER A 135 -3.10 -39.60 17.21
C SER A 135 -2.45 -40.94 17.54
N MET A 136 -1.15 -40.95 17.77
CA MET A 136 -0.44 -42.16 18.14
C MET A 136 -0.64 -42.46 19.64
N PRO A 137 -0.74 -43.74 20.04
CA PRO A 137 -0.83 -44.15 21.44
C PRO A 137 0.54 -44.03 22.14
N LEU A 138 1.09 -42.82 22.20
CA LEU A 138 2.33 -42.51 22.89
C LEU A 138 2.06 -42.18 24.36
N SER A 139 3.01 -42.49 25.24
CA SER A 139 2.95 -42.09 26.65
C SER A 139 2.83 -40.57 26.76
N PHE A 140 1.73 -40.09 27.34
CA PHE A 140 1.44 -38.66 27.41
C PHE A 140 2.39 -37.96 28.40
N ASN A 141 3.27 -37.11 27.87
CA ASN A 141 4.15 -36.28 28.69
C ASN A 141 3.60 -34.84 28.74
N ILE A 142 3.12 -34.45 29.93
CA ILE A 142 2.52 -33.14 30.20
C ILE A 142 3.50 -31.99 29.89
N CYS A 143 4.79 -32.13 30.19
CA CYS A 143 5.78 -31.08 29.92
C CYS A 143 5.96 -30.84 28.41
N ILE A 144 6.05 -31.92 27.63
CA ILE A 144 6.18 -31.82 26.17
C ILE A 144 4.90 -31.22 25.56
N PHE A 145 3.74 -31.64 26.04
CA PHE A 145 2.45 -31.10 25.61
C PHE A 145 2.35 -29.59 25.86
N LEU A 146 2.60 -29.13 27.09
CA LEU A 146 2.55 -27.70 27.43
C LEU A 146 3.57 -26.87 26.64
N GLY A 147 4.81 -27.36 26.50
CA GLY A 147 5.84 -26.68 25.72
C GLY A 147 5.46 -26.53 24.25
N LEU A 148 4.94 -27.60 23.63
CA LEU A 148 4.50 -27.60 22.25
C LEU A 148 3.29 -26.68 22.05
N SER A 149 2.31 -26.71 22.96
CA SER A 149 1.15 -25.82 22.94
C SER A 149 1.54 -24.35 23.06
N PHE A 150 2.53 -24.01 23.89
CA PHE A 150 3.04 -22.65 23.99
C PHE A 150 3.68 -22.17 22.68
N VAL A 151 4.53 -22.98 22.06
CA VAL A 151 5.21 -22.63 20.80
C VAL A 151 4.20 -22.47 19.65
N LEU A 152 3.24 -23.39 19.53
CA LEU A 152 2.23 -23.33 18.48
C LEU A 152 1.27 -22.15 18.66
N SER A 153 0.82 -21.88 19.90
CA SER A 153 -0.06 -20.74 20.17
C SER A 153 0.64 -19.41 19.94
N PHE A 154 1.90 -19.27 20.35
CA PHE A 154 2.72 -18.10 20.02
C PHE A 154 2.83 -17.89 18.51
N SER A 155 3.13 -18.95 17.75
CA SER A 155 3.27 -18.88 16.29
C SER A 155 1.94 -18.51 15.60
N LEU A 156 0.82 -19.01 16.12
CA LEU A 156 -0.52 -18.69 15.64
C LEU A 156 -0.84 -17.22 15.85
N PHE A 157 -0.74 -16.72 17.09
CA PHE A 157 -1.06 -15.33 17.40
C PHE A 157 -0.13 -14.36 16.67
N PHE A 158 1.16 -14.68 16.60
CA PHE A 158 2.11 -13.91 15.80
C PHE A 158 1.66 -13.80 14.34
N SER A 159 1.22 -14.92 13.74
CA SER A 159 0.72 -14.92 12.36
C SER A 159 -0.50 -14.03 12.17
N ILE A 160 -1.45 -14.06 13.11
CA ILE A 160 -2.66 -13.22 13.08
C ILE A 160 -2.29 -11.74 13.13
N PHE A 161 -1.52 -11.31 14.13
CA PHE A 161 -1.20 -9.88 14.28
C PHE A 161 -0.32 -9.37 13.15
N PHE A 162 0.61 -10.18 12.66
CA PHE A 162 1.42 -9.81 11.51
C PHE A 162 0.59 -9.66 10.24
N ALA A 163 -0.41 -10.53 10.02
CA ALA A 163 -1.34 -10.40 8.91
C ALA A 163 -2.17 -9.11 8.99
N VAL A 164 -2.61 -8.71 10.19
CA VAL A 164 -3.32 -7.43 10.41
C VAL A 164 -2.42 -6.23 10.10
N SER A 165 -1.17 -6.23 10.55
CA SER A 165 -0.22 -5.15 10.23
C SER A 165 0.05 -5.02 8.72
N LEU A 166 0.09 -6.15 8.01
CA LEU A 166 0.20 -6.14 6.55
C LEU A 166 -1.04 -5.57 5.86
N LEU A 167 -2.24 -5.84 6.38
CA LEU A 167 -3.48 -5.25 5.87
C LEU A 167 -3.42 -3.73 5.91
N ILE A 168 -3.02 -3.17 7.06
CA ILE A 168 -2.85 -1.71 7.24
C ILE A 168 -1.84 -1.17 6.23
N THR A 169 -0.76 -1.92 5.99
CA THR A 169 0.26 -1.55 5.00
C THR A 169 -0.31 -1.54 3.58
N CYS A 170 -1.16 -2.49 3.19
CA CYS A 170 -1.85 -2.48 1.89
C CYS A 170 -2.71 -1.21 1.71
N ILE A 171 -3.47 -0.83 2.74
CA ILE A 171 -4.32 0.37 2.72
C ILE A 171 -3.46 1.62 2.54
N ASN A 172 -2.36 1.72 3.28
CA ASN A 172 -1.45 2.87 3.17
C ASN A 172 -0.85 2.98 1.76
N ILE A 173 -0.44 1.87 1.15
CA ILE A 173 0.05 1.87 -0.25
C ILE A 173 -1.05 2.33 -1.21
N PHE A 174 -2.28 1.84 -1.01
CA PHE A 174 -3.41 2.24 -1.84
C PHE A 174 -3.66 3.76 -1.75
N GLN A 175 -3.60 4.34 -0.56
CA GLN A 175 -3.73 5.78 -0.36
C GLN A 175 -2.59 6.57 -1.03
N ILE A 176 -1.34 6.12 -0.88
CA ILE A 176 -0.19 6.74 -1.55
C ILE A 176 -0.40 6.75 -3.07
N ASN A 177 -0.75 5.59 -3.64
CA ASN A 177 -1.03 5.48 -5.07
C ASN A 177 -2.13 6.45 -5.54
N PHE A 178 -3.23 6.54 -4.79
CA PHE A 178 -4.33 7.43 -5.11
C PHE A 178 -3.88 8.90 -5.14
N ASN A 179 -3.12 9.35 -4.14
CA ASN A 179 -2.64 10.73 -4.04
C ASN A 179 -1.66 11.08 -5.18
N TYR A 180 -0.68 10.23 -5.46
CA TYR A 180 0.26 10.44 -6.57
C TYR A 180 -0.46 10.49 -7.93
N SER A 181 -1.49 9.66 -8.12
CA SER A 181 -2.30 9.65 -9.34
C SER A 181 -3.22 10.87 -9.47
N ALA A 182 -3.54 11.55 -8.37
CA ALA A 182 -4.31 12.79 -8.37
C ALA A 182 -3.40 13.99 -8.71
N GLU A 183 -2.23 14.08 -8.07
CA GLU A 183 -1.24 15.13 -8.36
C GLU A 183 -0.80 15.11 -9.83
N ASP A 184 -0.55 13.92 -10.40
CA ASP A 184 -0.21 13.80 -11.82
C ASP A 184 -1.34 14.26 -12.75
N ARG A 185 -2.60 14.09 -12.35
CA ARG A 185 -3.72 14.56 -13.17
C ARG A 185 -3.81 16.08 -13.14
N VAL A 186 -3.59 16.69 -11.99
CA VAL A 186 -3.60 18.16 -11.85
C VAL A 186 -2.46 18.77 -12.67
N SER A 187 -1.24 18.26 -12.57
CA SER A 187 -0.10 18.80 -13.31
C SER A 187 -0.24 18.65 -14.83
N ILE A 188 -0.82 17.55 -15.30
CA ILE A 188 -1.11 17.36 -16.73
C ILE A 188 -2.17 18.38 -17.19
N ILE A 189 -3.23 18.60 -16.42
CA ILE A 189 -4.28 19.57 -16.77
C ILE A 189 -3.70 20.99 -16.83
N GLU A 190 -2.91 21.40 -15.83
CA GLU A 190 -2.25 22.71 -15.81
C GLU A 190 -1.31 22.89 -17.01
N SER A 191 -0.50 21.88 -17.33
CA SER A 191 0.40 21.94 -18.49
C SER A 191 -0.34 22.04 -19.82
N GLN A 192 -1.50 21.37 -19.94
CA GLN A 192 -2.30 21.40 -21.15
C GLN A 192 -3.01 22.75 -21.30
N GLU A 193 -3.54 23.32 -20.21
CA GLU A 193 -4.09 24.67 -20.21
C GLU A 193 -3.04 25.71 -20.61
N GLU A 194 -1.80 25.61 -20.12
CA GLU A 194 -0.71 26.51 -20.53
C GLU A 194 -0.40 26.40 -22.03
N ILE A 195 -0.35 25.17 -22.57
CA ILE A 195 -0.13 24.95 -24.01
C ILE A 195 -1.28 25.54 -24.83
N ASP A 196 -2.52 25.33 -24.40
CA ASP A 196 -3.71 25.83 -25.10
C ASP A 196 -3.77 27.37 -25.10
N ILE A 197 -3.39 28.00 -23.99
CA ILE A 197 -3.24 29.46 -23.90
C ILE A 197 -2.18 29.94 -24.90
N ARG A 198 -0.99 29.35 -24.89
CA ARG A 198 0.12 29.74 -25.79
C ARG A 198 -0.24 29.53 -27.26
N PHE A 199 -0.96 28.46 -27.58
CA PHE A 199 -1.42 28.19 -28.93
C PHE A 199 -2.45 29.22 -29.39
N ASN A 200 -3.39 29.59 -28.53
CA ASN A 200 -4.37 30.63 -28.84
C ASN A 200 -3.71 32.01 -29.01
N ASP A 201 -2.76 32.37 -28.16
CA ASP A 201 -1.98 33.60 -28.31
C ASP A 201 -1.27 33.62 -29.68
N ALA A 202 -0.58 32.54 -30.05
CA ALA A 202 0.08 32.44 -31.36
C ALA A 202 -0.90 32.52 -32.54
N ARG A 203 -2.08 31.91 -32.42
CA ARG A 203 -3.14 32.00 -33.45
C ARG A 203 -3.65 33.43 -33.59
N ILE A 204 -3.92 34.11 -32.47
CA ILE A 204 -4.40 35.49 -32.47
C ILE A 204 -3.34 36.43 -33.05
N ASP A 205 -2.07 36.27 -32.69
CA ASP A 205 -0.97 37.09 -33.23
C ASP A 205 -0.81 36.88 -34.75
N THR A 206 -0.96 35.64 -35.22
CA THR A 206 -0.91 35.31 -36.65
C THR A 206 -2.09 35.92 -37.41
N LEU A 207 -3.31 35.82 -36.87
CA LEU A 207 -4.49 36.44 -37.47
C LEU A 207 -4.36 37.96 -37.51
N THR A 208 -3.92 38.57 -36.40
CA THR A 208 -3.70 40.01 -36.28
C THR A 208 -2.66 40.49 -37.29
N SER A 209 -1.53 39.80 -37.43
CA SER A 209 -0.50 40.16 -38.41
C SER A 209 -0.96 40.02 -39.86
N ILE A 210 -1.73 38.97 -40.19
CA ILE A 210 -2.33 38.81 -41.53
C ILE A 210 -3.33 39.94 -41.82
N LEU A 211 -4.19 40.29 -40.85
CA LEU A 211 -5.19 41.34 -40.99
C LEU A 211 -4.55 42.72 -41.17
N ILE A 212 -3.56 43.06 -40.34
CA ILE A 212 -2.79 44.31 -40.45
C ILE A 212 -2.12 44.40 -41.83
N ASN A 213 -1.46 43.34 -42.27
CA ASN A 213 -0.77 43.31 -43.57
C ASN A 213 -1.73 43.36 -44.77
N LYS A 214 -2.91 42.73 -44.70
CA LYS A 214 -3.89 42.75 -45.80
C LYS A 214 -4.72 44.03 -45.85
N ALA A 215 -5.02 44.62 -44.70
CA ALA A 215 -5.87 45.80 -44.60
C ALA A 215 -5.08 47.12 -44.67
N ASN A 216 -3.73 47.08 -44.73
CA ASN A 216 -2.86 48.25 -44.63
C ASN A 216 -3.18 49.12 -43.40
N LEU A 217 -3.59 48.50 -42.30
CA LEU A 217 -3.92 49.19 -41.05
C LEU A 217 -2.63 49.51 -40.28
N THR A 218 -2.59 50.67 -39.65
CA THR A 218 -1.55 50.97 -38.67
C THR A 218 -1.87 50.26 -37.33
N LYS A 219 -0.84 49.98 -36.52
CA LYS A 219 -1.02 49.35 -35.21
C LYS A 219 -1.98 50.16 -34.31
N GLU A 220 -1.96 51.49 -34.43
CA GLU A 220 -2.77 52.42 -33.65
C GLU A 220 -4.27 52.32 -34.00
N GLU A 221 -4.62 52.21 -35.28
CA GLU A 221 -6.00 52.06 -35.75
C GLU A 221 -6.62 50.72 -35.30
N PHE A 222 -5.84 49.64 -35.34
CA PHE A 222 -6.29 48.34 -34.84
C PHE A 222 -6.61 48.40 -33.33
N THR A 223 -5.78 49.11 -32.59
CA THR A 223 -5.91 49.18 -31.14
C THR A 223 -7.07 50.05 -30.66
N ASP A 224 -7.39 51.12 -31.39
CA ASP A 224 -8.54 51.96 -31.09
C ASP A 224 -9.86 51.22 -31.35
N GLU A 225 -9.94 50.46 -32.44
CA GLU A 225 -11.12 49.63 -32.74
C GLU A 225 -11.25 48.46 -31.74
N LEU A 226 -10.13 47.90 -31.26
CA LEU A 226 -10.11 46.90 -30.19
C LEU A 226 -10.68 47.46 -28.87
N ILE A 227 -10.24 48.66 -28.45
CA ILE A 227 -10.74 49.31 -27.23
C ILE A 227 -12.22 49.68 -27.38
N LYS A 228 -12.64 50.12 -28.57
CA LYS A 228 -14.04 50.42 -28.88
C LYS A 228 -14.94 49.19 -28.81
N ASN A 229 -14.50 48.06 -29.36
CA ASN A 229 -15.23 46.80 -29.27
C ASN A 229 -15.28 46.25 -27.84
N ILE A 230 -14.19 46.34 -27.07
CA ILE A 230 -14.20 46.02 -25.63
C ILE A 230 -15.21 46.92 -24.89
N ASN A 231 -15.34 48.18 -25.29
CA ASN A 231 -16.29 49.10 -24.68
C ASN A 231 -17.75 48.82 -25.04
N ASN A 232 -18.02 48.20 -26.19
CA ASN A 232 -19.38 47.91 -26.64
C ASN A 232 -19.86 46.53 -26.19
N ASP A 233 -18.99 45.52 -26.21
CA ASP A 233 -19.38 44.11 -26.07
C ASP A 233 -19.05 43.52 -24.68
N CYS A 234 -18.20 44.17 -23.89
CA CYS A 234 -17.77 43.65 -22.59
C CYS A 234 -18.69 44.11 -21.43
N PRO A 235 -19.17 43.21 -20.55
CA PRO A 235 -19.93 43.58 -19.37
C PRO A 235 -19.17 44.56 -18.45
N GLU A 236 -19.88 45.55 -17.90
CA GLU A 236 -19.31 46.65 -17.09
C GLU A 236 -18.42 46.18 -15.93
N GLU A 237 -18.71 45.02 -15.36
CA GLU A 237 -17.98 44.42 -14.25
C GLU A 237 -16.53 44.03 -14.61
N TYR A 238 -16.27 43.64 -15.86
CA TYR A 238 -14.96 43.16 -16.33
C TYR A 238 -14.23 44.15 -17.24
N LYS A 239 -14.96 45.14 -17.78
CA LYS A 239 -14.51 46.16 -18.73
C LYS A 239 -13.18 46.81 -18.34
N LYS A 240 -13.08 47.32 -17.10
CA LYS A 240 -11.86 47.96 -16.57
C LYS A 240 -10.66 47.00 -16.50
N LYS A 241 -10.89 45.73 -16.18
CA LYS A 241 -9.83 44.71 -16.09
C LYS A 241 -9.34 44.28 -17.48
N VAL A 242 -10.26 44.12 -18.42
CA VAL A 242 -9.94 43.72 -19.81
C VAL A 242 -9.18 44.82 -20.54
N ILE A 243 -9.60 46.08 -20.42
CA ILE A 243 -8.88 47.23 -20.99
C ILE A 243 -7.46 47.33 -20.43
N LYS A 244 -7.29 47.17 -19.11
CA LYS A 244 -5.97 47.20 -18.48
C LYS A 244 -5.07 46.05 -18.97
N LYS A 245 -5.64 44.87 -19.24
CA LYS A 245 -4.92 43.71 -19.79
C LYS A 245 -4.53 43.92 -21.25
N ALA A 246 -5.43 44.46 -22.07
CA ALA A 246 -5.15 44.83 -23.46
C ALA A 246 -4.04 45.88 -23.55
N LYS A 247 -4.10 46.92 -22.70
CA LYS A 247 -3.05 47.94 -22.61
C LYS A 247 -1.67 47.38 -22.26
N LYS A 248 -1.63 46.38 -21.37
CA LYS A 248 -0.38 45.75 -20.96
C LYS A 248 0.20 44.81 -22.02
N TYR A 249 -0.65 44.11 -22.78
CA TYR A 249 -0.22 43.09 -23.75
C TYR A 249 0.37 43.71 -25.02
N TYR A 250 -0.21 44.81 -25.52
CA TYR A 250 0.27 45.48 -26.73
C TYR A 250 1.20 46.67 -26.44
N HIS A 251 1.71 46.80 -25.21
CA HIS A 251 2.62 47.87 -24.77
C HIS A 251 2.11 49.30 -25.04
N PHE A 252 0.96 49.63 -24.46
CA PHE A 252 0.48 51.01 -24.41
C PHE A 252 0.93 51.69 -23.12
N GLU A 253 1.38 52.94 -23.20
CA GLU A 253 1.42 53.85 -22.04
C GLU A 253 0.00 54.33 -21.65
#